data_AF-A0AAC9VZQ4-F1
#
_entry.id   AF-A0AAC9VZQ4-F1
#
_cell.length_a   1.000
_cell.length_b   1.000
_cell.length_c   1.000
_cell.angle_alpha   90.00
_cell.angle_beta   90.00
_cell.angle_gamma   90.00
#
_symmetry.space_group_name_H-M   'P 1'
#
loop_
_entity.id
_entity.type
_entity.pdbx_description
1 polymer ?
#
loop_
_entity_poly.entity_id
_entity_poly.type
_entity_poly.pdbx_seq_one_letter_code
_entity_poly.pdbx_strand_id
1 'polypeptide(L)'
;MHNPAHPGEVLKVAFLEEMGLSIQKLADHLHMTRASLSRVINGHASMRTELAIKLELAGFSKAKFWLDMQKNYNLWQTKHFGLTIEQEKNPLSSTYIGWLYLKGELTQEQYDAAQKYLQIRNNYLCAKGFPCAIYDEMPSSSDEKERDKWVQLATEQFSSMQKIVREVQCRYKQYNLHSALQYLVVEDQTLPYLVSSLRFALNALQKYFVRKTKC
;
A
#
# COMPACT_ATOMS: atom_id res chain seq x y z
N MET A 1 -25.25 -1.46 -1.61
CA MET A 1 -24.66 -0.41 -0.74
C MET A 1 -23.34 0.00 -1.37
N HIS A 2 -23.15 1.28 -1.67
CA HIS A 2 -21.94 1.78 -2.35
C HIS A 2 -20.72 1.62 -1.44
N ASN A 3 -19.60 1.14 -1.99
CA ASN A 3 -18.28 1.20 -1.40
C ASN A 3 -17.79 2.67 -1.50
N PRO A 4 -17.80 3.47 -0.42
CA PRO A 4 -17.31 4.84 -0.47
C PRO A 4 -15.79 4.82 -0.73
N ALA A 5 -15.31 5.71 -1.61
CA ALA A 5 -13.88 5.82 -1.88
C ALA A 5 -13.11 6.33 -0.64
N HIS A 6 -11.85 5.92 -0.51
CA HIS A 6 -11.01 6.46 0.56
C HIS A 6 -10.74 7.96 0.31
N PRO A 7 -10.76 8.83 1.34
CA PRO A 7 -10.55 10.26 1.15
C PRO A 7 -9.22 10.61 0.45
N GLY A 8 -8.17 9.83 0.70
CA GLY A 8 -6.88 10.00 0.03
C GLY A 8 -6.90 9.70 -1.46
N GLU A 9 -7.71 8.74 -1.91
CA GLU A 9 -7.86 8.44 -3.34
C GLU A 9 -8.58 9.59 -4.05
N VAL A 10 -9.59 10.17 -3.40
CA VAL A 10 -10.29 11.35 -3.92
C VAL A 10 -9.38 12.57 -3.94
N LEU A 11 -8.56 12.77 -2.92
CA LEU A 11 -7.53 13.83 -2.93
C LEU A 11 -6.56 13.65 -4.11
N LYS A 12 -6.18 12.41 -4.43
CA LYS A 12 -5.31 12.10 -5.56
C LYS A 12 -5.96 12.47 -6.90
N VAL A 13 -7.12 11.89 -7.17
CA VAL A 13 -7.76 11.97 -8.49
C VAL A 13 -8.38 13.36 -8.71
N ALA A 14 -9.14 13.87 -7.74
CA ALA A 14 -9.92 15.09 -7.94
C ALA A 14 -9.11 16.39 -7.76
N PHE A 15 -7.90 16.33 -7.18
CA PHE A 15 -7.10 17.52 -6.92
C PHE A 15 -5.67 17.39 -7.45
N LEU A 16 -4.92 16.37 -7.04
CA LEU A 16 -3.50 16.28 -7.42
C LEU A 16 -3.29 16.04 -8.92
N GLU A 17 -4.02 15.09 -9.49
CA GLU A 17 -3.92 14.75 -10.91
C GLU A 17 -4.47 15.89 -11.79
N GLU A 18 -5.63 16.45 -11.44
CA GLU A 18 -6.23 17.61 -12.14
C GLU A 18 -5.35 18.86 -12.11
N MET A 19 -4.64 19.11 -11.01
CA MET A 19 -3.75 20.28 -10.88
C MET A 19 -2.30 20.01 -11.32
N GLY A 20 -1.97 18.78 -11.75
CA GLY A 20 -0.59 18.37 -12.04
C GLY A 20 0.36 18.55 -10.85
N LEU A 21 -0.16 18.47 -9.62
CA LEU A 21 0.58 18.73 -8.39
C LEU A 21 1.21 17.43 -7.88
N SER A 22 2.52 17.45 -7.62
CA SER A 22 3.20 16.29 -7.04
C SER A 22 2.94 16.16 -5.55
N ILE A 23 2.95 14.92 -5.04
CA ILE A 23 2.80 14.63 -3.61
C ILE A 23 3.88 15.36 -2.79
N GLN A 24 5.10 15.48 -3.31
CA GLN A 24 6.19 16.22 -2.65
C GLN A 24 5.81 17.68 -2.42
N LYS A 25 5.37 18.38 -3.47
CA LYS A 25 5.01 19.79 -3.37
C LYS A 25 3.87 20.03 -2.39
N LEU A 26 2.86 19.14 -2.38
CA LEU A 26 1.79 19.23 -1.41
C LEU A 26 2.32 18.97 0.01
N ALA A 27 3.16 17.95 0.21
CA ALA A 27 3.73 17.64 1.52
C ALA A 27 4.53 18.82 2.11
N ASP A 28 5.35 19.46 1.27
CA ASP A 28 6.12 20.65 1.65
C ASP A 28 5.19 21.80 2.08
N HIS A 29 4.12 22.03 1.30
CA HIS A 29 3.14 23.07 1.59
C HIS A 29 2.33 22.81 2.88
N LEU A 30 2.02 21.54 3.17
CA LEU A 30 1.30 21.14 4.39
C LEU A 30 2.21 20.99 5.61
N HIS A 31 3.52 21.20 5.48
CA HIS A 31 4.52 20.93 6.51
C HIS A 31 4.40 19.52 7.09
N MET A 32 4.35 18.52 6.20
CA MET A 32 4.28 17.10 6.55
C MET A 32 5.33 16.31 5.78
N THR A 33 5.71 15.13 6.31
CA THR A 33 6.59 14.26 5.54
C THR A 33 5.84 13.69 4.33
N ARG A 34 6.51 13.68 3.17
CA ARG A 34 5.95 13.10 1.94
C ARG A 34 5.48 11.67 2.16
N ALA A 35 6.26 10.85 2.87
CA ALA A 35 5.87 9.47 3.21
C ALA A 35 4.54 9.39 3.98
N SER A 36 4.29 10.32 4.92
CA SER A 36 3.02 10.34 5.66
C SER A 36 1.85 10.72 4.78
N LEU A 37 2.01 11.75 3.94
CA LEU A 37 0.98 12.17 3.00
C LEU A 37 0.71 11.11 1.93
N SER A 38 1.76 10.48 1.41
CA SER A 38 1.70 9.38 0.43
C SER A 38 0.92 8.19 0.96
N ARG A 39 1.11 7.80 2.23
CA ARG A 39 0.31 6.73 2.84
C ARG A 39 -1.17 7.06 2.88
N VAL A 40 -1.54 8.31 3.19
CA VAL A 40 -2.96 8.70 3.18
C VAL A 40 -3.52 8.70 1.76
N ILE A 41 -2.81 9.34 0.81
CA ILE A 41 -3.20 9.44 -0.60
C ILE A 41 -3.43 8.06 -1.23
N ASN A 42 -2.59 7.08 -0.90
CA ASN A 42 -2.70 5.72 -1.42
C ASN A 42 -3.60 4.80 -0.57
N GLY A 43 -4.45 5.35 0.31
CA GLY A 43 -5.39 4.55 1.11
C GLY A 43 -4.79 3.84 2.32
N HIS A 44 -3.46 3.72 2.40
CA HIS A 44 -2.78 2.99 3.46
C HIS A 44 -2.82 3.64 4.86
N ALA A 45 -3.34 4.86 4.99
CA ALA A 45 -3.52 5.54 6.27
C ALA A 45 -4.78 6.40 6.27
N SER A 46 -5.49 6.44 7.40
CA SER A 46 -6.70 7.26 7.54
C SER A 46 -6.38 8.75 7.45
N MET A 47 -7.30 9.51 6.87
CA MET A 47 -7.31 10.96 6.88
C MET A 47 -7.62 11.48 8.29
N ARG A 48 -6.56 11.86 9.02
CA ARG A 48 -6.64 12.38 10.39
C ARG A 48 -7.10 13.84 10.41
N THR A 49 -7.66 14.27 11.53
CA THR A 49 -8.09 15.66 11.78
C THR A 49 -6.99 16.67 11.48
N GLU A 50 -5.75 16.41 11.88
CA GLU A 50 -4.61 17.30 11.61
C GLU A 50 -4.39 17.52 10.11
N LEU A 51 -4.40 16.43 9.32
CA LEU A 51 -4.25 16.52 7.87
C LEU A 51 -5.45 17.22 7.21
N ALA A 52 -6.67 16.94 7.67
CA ALA A 52 -7.87 17.58 7.16
C ALA A 52 -7.85 19.10 7.37
N ILE A 53 -7.39 19.57 8.53
CA ILE A 53 -7.21 21.01 8.82
C ILE A 53 -6.12 21.61 7.92
N LYS A 54 -4.98 20.92 7.79
CA LYS A 54 -3.90 21.38 6.90
C LYS A 54 -4.36 21.51 5.45
N LEU A 55 -5.14 20.55 4.95
CA LEU A 55 -5.74 20.61 3.60
C LEU A 55 -6.69 21.79 3.45
N GLU A 56 -7.53 22.08 4.45
CA GLU A 56 -8.41 23.25 4.43
C GLU A 56 -7.63 24.57 4.37
N LEU A 57 -6.59 24.70 5.19
CA LEU A 57 -5.72 25.87 5.19
C LEU A 57 -4.97 26.04 3.85
N ALA A 58 -4.66 24.94 3.18
CA ALA A 58 -4.06 24.93 1.85
C ALA A 58 -5.08 25.09 0.70
N GLY A 59 -6.37 25.27 0.99
CA GLY A 59 -7.42 25.49 0.00
C GLY A 59 -8.00 24.23 -0.65
N PHE A 60 -7.63 23.05 -0.18
CA PHE A 60 -8.14 21.76 -0.68
C PHE A 60 -9.43 21.36 0.05
N SER A 61 -10.54 22.05 -0.20
CA SER A 61 -11.85 21.78 0.44
C SER A 61 -11.86 21.94 1.98
N LYS A 62 -13.03 21.80 2.63
CA LYS A 62 -13.18 21.97 4.09
C LYS A 62 -12.71 20.72 4.85
N ALA A 63 -12.13 20.89 6.04
CA ALA A 63 -11.72 19.76 6.89
C ALA A 63 -12.90 18.85 7.23
N LYS A 64 -14.09 19.43 7.43
CA LYS A 64 -15.32 18.67 7.66
C LYS A 64 -15.66 17.71 6.51
N PHE A 65 -15.49 18.13 5.27
CA PHE A 65 -15.77 17.30 4.09
C PHE A 65 -14.89 16.03 4.11
N TRP A 66 -13.60 16.22 4.32
CA TRP A 66 -12.62 15.16 4.45
C TRP A 66 -12.90 14.17 5.58
N LEU A 67 -13.25 14.70 6.76
CA LEU A 67 -13.58 13.89 7.93
C LEU A 67 -14.90 13.13 7.76
N ASP A 68 -15.91 13.75 7.14
CA ASP A 68 -17.17 13.08 6.84
C ASP A 68 -16.96 11.93 5.84
N MET A 69 -16.09 12.11 4.84
CA MET A 69 -15.70 11.02 3.94
C MET A 69 -14.97 9.90 4.68
N GLN A 70 -13.98 10.21 5.52
CA GLN A 70 -13.26 9.20 6.30
C GLN A 70 -14.23 8.44 7.21
N LYS A 71 -15.17 9.14 7.83
CA LYS A 71 -16.21 8.54 8.67
C LYS A 71 -17.09 7.60 7.87
N ASN A 72 -17.53 8.00 6.68
CA ASN A 72 -18.35 7.14 5.81
C ASN A 72 -17.57 5.91 5.34
N TYR A 73 -16.30 6.08 4.99
CA TYR A 73 -15.37 4.99 4.67
C TYR A 73 -15.25 4.00 5.84
N ASN A 74 -14.92 4.50 7.02
CA ASN A 74 -14.81 3.72 8.25
C ASN A 74 -16.11 2.98 8.59
N LEU A 75 -17.27 3.66 8.54
CA LEU A 75 -18.57 3.05 8.82
C LEU A 75 -18.90 1.91 7.85
N TRP A 76 -18.56 2.08 6.57
CA TRP A 76 -18.74 1.02 5.57
C TRP A 76 -17.82 -0.16 5.88
N GLN A 77 -16.54 0.11 6.13
CA GLN A 77 -15.56 -0.91 6.51
C GLN A 77 -16.03 -1.68 7.76
N THR A 78 -16.47 -0.98 8.80
CA THR A 78 -16.98 -1.59 10.04
C THR A 78 -18.20 -2.46 9.82
N LYS A 79 -19.18 -2.02 9.03
CA LYS A 79 -20.38 -2.81 8.74
C LYS A 79 -20.10 -4.05 7.89
N HIS A 80 -19.14 -3.97 6.97
CA HIS A 80 -18.85 -5.07 6.05
C HIS A 80 -17.80 -6.05 6.57
N PHE A 81 -16.91 -5.62 7.47
CA PHE A 81 -15.81 -6.43 7.99
C PHE A 81 -15.88 -6.69 9.51
N GLY A 82 -16.89 -6.14 10.20
CA GLY A 82 -17.08 -6.34 11.65
C GLY A 82 -15.90 -5.82 12.47
N LEU A 83 -15.34 -4.69 12.07
CA LEU A 83 -14.30 -3.99 12.82
C LEU A 83 -14.89 -3.41 14.11
N THR A 84 -14.13 -3.46 15.21
CA THR A 84 -14.48 -2.67 16.41
C THR A 84 -13.96 -1.24 16.29
N ILE A 85 -14.57 -0.31 17.02
CA ILE A 85 -14.15 1.12 17.03
C ILE A 85 -12.69 1.28 17.48
N GLU A 86 -12.20 0.40 18.36
CA GLU A 86 -10.79 0.38 18.77
C GLU A 86 -9.85 -0.10 17.65
N GLN A 87 -10.30 -1.06 16.83
CA GLN A 87 -9.53 -1.53 15.69
C GLN A 87 -9.40 -0.45 14.62
N GLU A 88 -10.41 0.40 14.38
CA GLU A 88 -10.32 1.54 13.44
C GLU A 88 -9.23 2.57 13.82
N LYS A 89 -8.94 2.73 15.11
CA LYS A 89 -7.88 3.64 15.58
C LYS A 89 -6.48 3.06 15.35
N ASN A 90 -6.38 1.75 15.11
CA ASN A 90 -5.11 1.10 14.83
C ASN A 90 -4.68 1.44 13.39
N PRO A 91 -3.49 2.04 13.18
CA PRO A 91 -2.97 2.33 11.84
C PRO A 91 -2.81 1.10 10.93
N LEU A 92 -2.84 -0.12 11.47
CA LEU A 92 -2.83 -1.34 10.66
C LEU A 92 -4.20 -1.61 10.01
N SER A 93 -5.29 -1.14 10.61
CA SER A 93 -6.66 -1.34 10.08
C SER A 93 -6.96 -0.52 8.83
N SER A 94 -6.11 0.45 8.48
CA SER A 94 -6.27 1.24 7.25
C SER A 94 -5.89 0.48 5.99
N THR A 95 -5.40 -0.76 6.10
CA THR A 95 -5.19 -1.65 4.96
C THR A 95 -5.93 -2.97 5.17
N TYR A 96 -6.40 -3.58 4.09
CA TYR A 96 -7.06 -4.88 4.14
C TYR A 96 -6.11 -5.97 4.66
N ILE A 97 -4.82 -5.90 4.33
CA ILE A 97 -3.79 -6.84 4.83
C ILE A 97 -3.58 -6.69 6.33
N GLY A 98 -3.47 -5.46 6.84
CA GLY A 98 -3.35 -5.23 8.28
C GLY A 98 -4.63 -5.60 9.03
N TRP A 99 -5.81 -5.42 8.42
CA TRP A 99 -7.07 -5.93 8.97
C TRP A 99 -7.09 -7.47 9.09
N LEU A 100 -6.71 -8.18 8.03
CA LEU A 100 -6.63 -9.65 8.06
C LEU A 100 -5.66 -10.14 9.15
N TYR A 101 -4.54 -9.43 9.36
CA TYR A 101 -3.62 -9.71 10.46
C TYR A 101 -4.27 -9.49 11.83
N LEU A 102 -4.96 -8.37 12.05
CA LEU A 102 -5.66 -8.08 13.31
C LEU A 102 -6.79 -9.08 13.63
N LYS A 103 -7.42 -9.66 12.60
CA LYS A 103 -8.42 -10.72 12.75
C LYS A 103 -7.84 -12.12 12.98
N GLY A 104 -6.51 -12.28 12.87
CA GLY A 104 -5.84 -13.58 12.98
C GLY A 104 -5.96 -14.46 11.73
N GLU A 105 -6.44 -13.91 10.61
CA GLU A 105 -6.52 -14.61 9.32
C GLU A 105 -5.15 -14.72 8.64
N LEU A 106 -4.26 -13.75 8.91
CA LEU A 106 -2.85 -13.78 8.53
C LEU A 106 -1.95 -13.91 9.75
N THR A 107 -0.89 -14.70 9.60
CA THR A 107 0.18 -14.77 10.61
C THR A 107 1.09 -13.53 10.49
N GLN A 108 1.90 -13.27 11.53
CA GLN A 108 2.91 -12.20 11.49
C GLN A 108 3.86 -12.39 10.31
N GLU A 109 4.34 -13.61 10.07
CA GLU A 109 5.23 -13.92 8.94
C GLU A 109 4.58 -13.64 7.58
N GLN A 110 3.28 -13.89 7.44
CA GLN A 110 2.55 -13.59 6.22
C GLN A 110 2.36 -12.08 6.04
N TYR A 111 2.04 -11.37 7.11
CA TYR A 111 1.95 -9.91 7.11
C TYR A 111 3.30 -9.28 6.72
N ASP A 112 4.39 -9.71 7.34
CA ASP A 112 5.74 -9.23 7.05
C ASP A 112 6.14 -9.52 5.59
N ALA A 113 5.79 -10.70 5.07
CA ALA A 113 6.00 -11.05 3.67
C ALA A 113 5.21 -10.13 2.72
N ALA A 114 3.99 -9.73 3.08
CA ALA A 114 3.17 -8.80 2.29
C ALA A 114 3.79 -7.39 2.27
N GLN A 115 4.24 -6.89 3.42
CA GLN A 115 4.94 -5.60 3.50
C GLN A 115 6.25 -5.62 2.69
N LYS A 116 7.03 -6.70 2.79
CA LYS A 116 8.26 -6.87 2.02
C LYS A 116 8.00 -6.98 0.52
N TYR A 117 6.91 -7.63 0.11
CA TYR A 117 6.46 -7.66 -1.29
C TYR A 117 6.18 -6.25 -1.81
N LEU A 118 5.45 -5.43 -1.06
CA LEU A 118 5.17 -4.03 -1.41
C LEU A 118 6.44 -3.22 -1.56
N GLN A 119 7.39 -3.38 -0.64
CA GLN A 119 8.66 -2.66 -0.69
C GLN A 119 9.50 -3.04 -1.92
N ILE A 120 9.66 -4.34 -2.21
CA ILE A 120 10.41 -4.80 -3.39
C ILE A 120 9.74 -4.32 -4.68
N ARG A 121 8.40 -4.37 -4.74
CA ARG A 121 7.64 -3.84 -5.88
C ARG A 121 7.85 -2.34 -6.03
N ASN A 122 7.80 -1.57 -4.94
CA ASN A 122 8.03 -0.14 -4.97
C ASN A 122 9.44 0.20 -5.48
N ASN A 123 10.47 -0.50 -4.99
CA ASN A 123 11.85 -0.32 -5.46
C ASN A 123 11.98 -0.58 -6.96
N TYR A 124 11.32 -1.62 -7.47
CA TYR A 124 11.24 -1.88 -8.90
C TYR A 124 10.56 -0.74 -9.67
N LEU A 125 9.45 -0.22 -9.16
CA LEU A 125 8.74 0.88 -9.81
C LEU A 125 9.61 2.15 -9.86
N CYS A 126 10.32 2.46 -8.77
CA CYS A 126 11.29 3.56 -8.71
C CYS A 126 12.41 3.35 -9.72
N ALA A 127 12.98 2.14 -9.79
CA ALA A 127 14.04 1.78 -10.73
C ALA A 127 13.61 1.90 -12.21
N LYS A 128 12.30 1.80 -12.49
CA LYS A 128 11.74 1.97 -13.84
C LYS A 128 11.19 3.36 -14.13
N GLY A 129 11.23 4.28 -13.18
CA GLY A 129 10.74 5.65 -13.39
C GLY A 129 9.22 5.75 -13.48
N PHE A 130 8.46 4.80 -12.91
CA PHE A 130 6.99 4.87 -12.98
C PHE A 130 6.43 5.98 -12.07
N PRO A 131 5.44 6.79 -12.54
CA PRO A 131 4.86 7.88 -11.75
C PRO A 131 4.16 7.43 -10.45
N CYS A 132 3.67 6.19 -10.41
CA CYS A 132 2.99 5.62 -9.25
C CYS A 132 3.95 5.09 -8.17
N ALA A 133 5.26 5.18 -8.37
CA ALA A 133 6.25 4.74 -7.40
C ALA A 133 6.43 5.73 -6.25
N ILE A 134 6.71 5.22 -5.06
CA ILE A 134 7.06 5.99 -3.87
C ILE A 134 8.58 6.15 -3.84
N TYR A 135 9.09 7.20 -4.50
CA TYR A 135 10.51 7.56 -4.55
C TYR A 135 11.15 7.99 -3.21
N ASP A 136 10.38 8.05 -2.10
CA ASP A 136 10.85 8.58 -0.81
C ASP A 136 12.01 7.76 -0.21
N GLU A 137 12.06 6.46 -0.50
CA GLU A 137 13.06 5.53 0.05
C GLU A 137 14.25 5.31 -0.91
N MET A 138 14.37 6.11 -1.97
CA MET A 138 15.42 5.93 -2.96
C MET A 138 16.78 6.40 -2.39
N PRO A 139 17.88 5.66 -2.63
CA PRO A 139 19.20 6.13 -2.24
C PRO A 139 19.52 7.46 -2.90
N SER A 140 19.77 8.51 -2.11
CA SER A 140 20.20 9.84 -2.57
C SER A 140 21.67 9.87 -3.05
N SER A 141 22.21 8.72 -3.48
CA SER A 141 23.61 8.63 -3.90
C SER A 141 23.82 9.52 -5.12
N SER A 142 24.82 10.41 -5.01
CA SER A 142 25.31 11.24 -6.11
C SER A 142 26.15 10.41 -7.09
N ASP A 143 26.56 9.19 -6.71
CA ASP A 143 27.33 8.28 -7.54
C ASP A 143 26.40 7.51 -8.49
N GLU A 144 26.52 7.83 -9.77
CA GLU A 144 25.82 7.18 -10.87
C GLU A 144 26.01 5.65 -10.88
N LYS A 145 27.19 5.15 -10.51
CA LYS A 145 27.46 3.71 -10.48
C LYS A 145 26.74 2.99 -9.34
N GLU A 146 26.58 3.64 -8.20
CA GLU A 146 25.81 3.09 -7.07
C GLU A 146 24.32 3.03 -7.41
N ARG A 147 23.82 4.08 -8.07
CA ARG A 147 22.45 4.14 -8.58
C ARG A 147 22.19 3.02 -9.59
N ASP A 148 23.08 2.81 -10.54
CA ASP A 148 22.93 1.75 -11.55
C ASP A 148 22.91 0.35 -10.94
N LYS A 149 23.81 0.09 -9.97
CA LYS A 149 23.81 -1.17 -9.22
C LYS A 149 22.50 -1.37 -8.45
N TRP A 150 21.97 -0.31 -7.84
CA TRP A 150 20.70 -0.38 -7.13
C TRP A 150 19.51 -0.66 -8.07
N VAL A 151 19.47 0.01 -9.23
CA VAL A 151 18.45 -0.21 -10.27
C VAL A 151 18.48 -1.66 -10.77
N GLN A 152 19.68 -2.20 -11.01
CA GLN A 152 19.86 -3.59 -11.41
C GLN A 152 19.36 -4.55 -10.31
N LEU A 153 19.78 -4.33 -9.06
CA LEU A 153 19.38 -5.15 -7.92
C LEU A 153 17.86 -5.14 -7.71
N ALA A 154 17.23 -3.97 -7.73
CA ALA A 154 15.78 -3.83 -7.57
C ALA A 154 15.02 -4.58 -8.69
N THR A 155 15.52 -4.48 -9.93
CA THR A 155 14.95 -5.20 -11.09
C THR A 155 15.07 -6.71 -10.94
N GLU A 156 16.24 -7.20 -10.56
CA GLU A 156 16.49 -8.64 -10.36
C GLU A 156 15.68 -9.20 -9.19
N GLN A 157 15.58 -8.46 -8.08
CA GLN A 157 14.80 -8.88 -6.91
C GLN A 157 13.32 -9.04 -7.25
N PHE A 158 12.72 -8.07 -7.95
CA PHE A 158 11.32 -8.15 -8.34
C PHE A 158 11.07 -9.25 -9.38
N SER A 159 11.95 -9.40 -10.38
CA SER A 159 11.88 -10.50 -11.37
C SER A 159 11.95 -11.88 -10.71
N SER A 160 12.89 -12.07 -9.78
CA SER A 160 13.03 -13.31 -9.01
C SER A 160 11.78 -13.62 -8.20
N MET A 161 11.22 -12.60 -7.54
CA MET A 161 9.99 -12.73 -6.76
C MET A 161 8.81 -13.15 -7.65
N GLN A 162 8.63 -12.52 -8.81
CA GLN A 162 7.60 -12.89 -9.78
C GLN A 162 7.79 -14.32 -10.31
N LYS A 163 9.04 -14.77 -10.51
CA LYS A 163 9.34 -16.14 -10.93
C LYS A 163 8.88 -17.15 -9.89
N ILE A 164 9.16 -16.91 -8.60
CA ILE A 164 8.68 -17.77 -7.51
C ILE A 164 7.15 -17.85 -7.48
N VAL A 165 6.46 -16.71 -7.58
CA VAL A 165 4.98 -16.69 -7.60
C VAL A 165 4.46 -17.50 -8.80
N ARG A 166 5.06 -17.35 -9.98
CA ARG A 166 4.70 -18.12 -11.19
C ARG A 166 4.94 -19.62 -11.01
N GLU A 167 6.08 -20.02 -10.46
CA GLU A 167 6.39 -21.43 -10.20
C GLU A 167 5.40 -22.07 -9.21
N VAL A 168 5.02 -21.34 -8.16
CA VAL A 168 4.06 -21.80 -7.16
C VAL A 168 2.65 -21.86 -7.74
N GLN A 169 2.28 -20.87 -8.56
CA GLN A 169 1.01 -20.85 -9.29
C GLN A 169 0.83 -22.08 -10.18
N CYS A 170 1.90 -22.54 -10.84
CA CYS A 170 1.86 -23.77 -11.64
C CYS A 170 1.58 -25.03 -10.80
N ARG A 171 2.01 -25.05 -9.53
CA ARG A 171 1.78 -26.19 -8.61
C ARG A 171 0.39 -26.16 -8.00
N TYR A 172 -0.14 -24.98 -7.73
CA TYR A 172 -1.46 -24.79 -7.12
C TYR A 172 -2.42 -24.07 -8.08
N LYS A 173 -2.80 -24.78 -9.16
CA LYS A 173 -3.63 -24.24 -10.24
C LYS A 173 -5.01 -23.77 -9.80
N GLN A 174 -5.50 -24.27 -8.67
CA GLN A 174 -6.80 -23.91 -8.09
C GLN A 174 -6.82 -22.51 -7.45
N TYR A 175 -5.65 -21.93 -7.14
CA TYR A 175 -5.56 -20.59 -6.53
C TYR A 175 -5.17 -19.56 -7.58
N ASN A 176 -5.56 -18.31 -7.34
CA ASN A 176 -5.19 -17.17 -8.19
C ASN A 176 -4.19 -16.30 -7.42
N LEU A 177 -2.94 -16.77 -7.31
CA LEU A 177 -1.91 -16.16 -6.46
C LEU A 177 -1.54 -14.76 -6.93
N HIS A 178 -1.41 -14.58 -8.25
CA HIS A 178 -1.11 -13.28 -8.84
C HIS A 178 -2.23 -12.28 -8.57
N SER A 179 -3.49 -12.67 -8.82
CA SER A 179 -4.65 -11.83 -8.56
C SER A 179 -4.80 -11.49 -7.07
N ALA A 180 -4.50 -12.43 -6.19
CA ALA A 180 -4.51 -12.18 -4.75
C ALA A 180 -3.48 -11.12 -4.35
N LEU A 181 -2.24 -11.20 -4.85
CA LEU A 181 -1.22 -10.19 -4.58
C LEU A 181 -1.57 -8.84 -5.22
N GLN A 182 -2.09 -8.83 -6.44
CA GLN A 182 -2.45 -7.58 -7.13
C GLN A 182 -3.64 -6.90 -6.44
N TYR A 183 -4.76 -7.59 -6.27
CA TYR A 183 -5.96 -6.96 -5.76
C TYR A 183 -5.91 -6.71 -4.25
N LEU A 184 -5.44 -7.67 -3.44
CA LEU A 184 -5.53 -7.53 -1.97
C LEU A 184 -4.33 -6.78 -1.39
N VAL A 185 -3.14 -6.93 -1.98
CA VAL A 185 -1.91 -6.32 -1.42
C VAL A 185 -1.61 -4.99 -2.10
N VAL A 186 -1.67 -4.92 -3.44
CA VAL A 186 -1.28 -3.72 -4.19
C VAL A 186 -2.41 -2.70 -4.28
N GLU A 187 -3.62 -3.16 -4.59
CA GLU A 187 -4.80 -2.30 -4.77
C GLU A 187 -5.67 -2.22 -3.50
N ASP A 188 -5.27 -2.90 -2.43
CA ASP A 188 -5.96 -2.94 -1.13
C ASP A 188 -7.46 -3.26 -1.22
N GLN A 189 -7.87 -4.02 -2.24
CA GLN A 189 -9.25 -4.41 -2.46
C GLN A 189 -9.69 -5.50 -1.48
N THR A 190 -10.90 -5.35 -0.97
CA THR A 190 -11.50 -6.29 -0.03
C THR A 190 -12.21 -7.44 -0.77
N LEU A 191 -11.46 -8.49 -1.10
CA LEU A 191 -11.97 -9.67 -1.81
C LEU A 191 -11.76 -10.95 -0.97
N PRO A 192 -12.69 -11.28 -0.05
CA PRO A 192 -12.53 -12.40 0.89
C PRO A 192 -12.25 -13.75 0.22
N TYR A 193 -12.82 -13.97 -0.97
CA TYR A 193 -12.64 -15.21 -1.73
C TYR A 193 -11.20 -15.45 -2.23
N LEU A 194 -10.35 -14.41 -2.24
CA LEU A 194 -8.94 -14.53 -2.59
C LEU A 194 -8.01 -14.70 -1.38
N VAL A 195 -8.51 -14.62 -0.14
CA VAL A 195 -7.68 -14.67 1.08
C VAL A 195 -6.93 -16.00 1.19
N SER A 196 -7.55 -17.12 0.82
CA SER A 196 -6.84 -18.40 0.77
C SER A 196 -5.68 -18.36 -0.24
N SER A 197 -5.91 -17.86 -1.46
CA SER A 197 -4.88 -17.68 -2.48
C SER A 197 -3.75 -16.77 -1.98
N LEU A 198 -4.09 -15.70 -1.27
CA LEU A 198 -3.14 -14.78 -0.66
C LEU A 198 -2.22 -15.50 0.34
N ARG A 199 -2.78 -16.29 1.26
CA ARG A 199 -2.01 -17.06 2.25
C ARG A 199 -0.98 -17.99 1.59
N PHE A 200 -1.35 -18.65 0.50
CA PHE A 200 -0.42 -19.48 -0.28
C PHE A 200 0.70 -18.67 -0.93
N ALA A 201 0.36 -17.54 -1.53
CA ALA A 201 1.33 -16.64 -2.15
C ALA A 201 2.34 -16.12 -1.11
N LEU A 202 1.86 -15.62 0.04
CA LEU A 202 2.68 -15.07 1.11
C LEU A 202 3.57 -16.14 1.75
N ASN A 203 3.08 -17.36 1.95
CA ASN A 203 3.90 -18.47 2.45
C ASN A 203 5.06 -18.80 1.51
N ALA A 204 4.83 -18.77 0.20
CA ALA A 204 5.88 -19.02 -0.78
C ALA A 204 6.93 -17.89 -0.79
N LEU A 205 6.46 -16.65 -0.75
CA LEU A 205 7.32 -15.47 -0.68
C LEU A 205 8.17 -15.45 0.59
N GLN A 206 7.57 -15.76 1.74
CA GLN A 206 8.27 -15.84 3.02
C GLN A 206 9.40 -16.87 2.98
N LYS A 207 9.13 -18.07 2.45
CA LYS A 207 10.18 -19.10 2.25
C LYS A 207 11.32 -18.61 1.37
N TYR A 208 11.00 -17.86 0.31
CA TYR A 208 12.02 -17.27 -0.57
C TYR A 208 12.85 -16.21 0.18
N PHE A 209 12.21 -15.33 0.95
CA PHE A 209 12.90 -14.29 1.71
C PHE A 209 13.82 -14.86 2.79
N VAL A 210 13.38 -15.87 3.55
CA VAL A 210 14.19 -16.53 4.58
C VAL A 210 15.39 -17.27 3.99
N ARG A 211 15.24 -17.88 2.81
CA ARG A 211 16.37 -18.53 2.11
C ARG A 211 17.43 -17.52 1.71
N LYS A 212 17.03 -16.35 1.20
CA LYS A 212 17.97 -15.30 0.81
C LYS A 212 18.72 -14.65 1.98
N THR A 213 18.16 -14.64 3.19
CA THR A 213 18.84 -14.07 4.37
C THR A 213 19.86 -15.01 5.02
N LYS A 214 19.87 -16.30 4.64
CA LYS A 214 20.81 -17.32 5.17
C LYS A 214 22.01 -17.57 4.24
N CYS A 215 22.04 -16.93 3.08
CA CYS A 215 23.15 -16.96 2.11
C CYS A 215 23.88 -15.63 2.16
#